data_AF-S0APW5-F1
#
_entry.id   AF-S0APW5-F1
#
_cell.length_a   1.000
_cell.length_b   1.000
_cell.length_c   1.000
_cell.angle_alpha   90.00
_cell.angle_beta   90.00
_cell.angle_gamma   90.00
#
_symmetry.space_group_name_H-M   'P 1'
#
loop_
_entity.id
_entity.type
_entity.pdbx_description
1 polymer ?
#
loop_
_entity_poly.entity_id
_entity_poly.type
_entity_poly.pdbx_seq_one_letter_code
_entity_poly.pdbx_strand_id
1 'polypeptide(L)'
;MRYENTYKSLLFYVGGLALLYLSIFLSNNLKYNGHFISALPIVLPLVFSMAFIGVAVILIMEKDSPWLFRTGIMSLVIGITLFLFGILTFYMGVKSLVWAGSFALGILFILGAMVRLFIQGGLRAYRKSRN
;
A
#
# COMPACT_ATOMS: atom_id res chain seq x y z
N MET A 1 5.31 9.59 -23.83
CA MET A 1 4.27 8.98 -22.95
C MET A 1 4.84 8.19 -21.78
N ARG A 2 5.80 7.26 -21.96
CA ARG A 2 6.36 6.45 -20.84
C ARG A 2 6.97 7.31 -19.72
N TYR A 3 7.78 8.32 -20.07
CA TYR A 3 8.40 9.25 -19.12
C TYR A 3 7.39 10.09 -18.31
N GLU A 4 6.29 10.53 -18.95
CA GLU A 4 5.25 11.33 -18.28
C GLU A 4 4.52 10.51 -17.21
N ASN A 5 4.25 9.24 -17.49
CA ASN A 5 3.64 8.32 -16.53
C ASN A 5 4.59 7.99 -15.38
N THR A 6 5.90 7.89 -15.63
CA THR A 6 6.91 7.71 -14.57
C THR A 6 6.95 8.91 -13.63
N TYR A 7 6.93 10.14 -14.16
CA TYR A 7 6.92 11.35 -13.34
C TYR A 7 5.64 11.46 -12.50
N LYS A 8 4.46 11.22 -13.10
CA LYS A 8 3.19 11.18 -12.36
C LYS A 8 3.20 10.12 -11.27
N SER A 9 3.68 8.92 -11.57
CA SER A 9 3.82 7.86 -10.56
C SER A 9 4.71 8.27 -9.40
N LEU A 10 5.85 8.92 -9.68
CA LEU A 10 6.74 9.39 -8.63
C LEU A 10 6.04 10.41 -7.74
N LEU A 11 5.31 11.38 -8.31
CA LEU A 11 4.53 12.36 -7.55
C LEU A 11 3.48 11.71 -6.67
N PHE A 12 2.72 10.74 -7.19
CA PHE A 12 1.73 10.01 -6.40
C PHE A 12 2.40 9.19 -5.28
N TYR A 13 3.53 8.56 -5.55
CA TYR A 13 4.25 7.77 -4.53
C TYR A 13 4.80 8.66 -3.42
N VAL A 14 5.45 9.79 -3.76
CA VAL A 14 5.95 10.77 -2.79
C VAL A 14 4.79 11.38 -1.98
N GLY A 15 3.68 11.72 -2.64
CA GLY A 15 2.46 12.18 -1.96
C GLY A 15 1.92 11.13 -0.97
N GLY A 16 1.95 9.85 -1.36
CA GLY A 16 1.61 8.74 -0.49
C GLY A 16 2.51 8.65 0.75
N LEU A 17 3.83 8.80 0.59
CA LEU A 17 4.77 8.83 1.71
C LEU A 17 4.56 10.04 2.63
N ALA A 18 4.28 11.21 2.07
CA ALA A 18 3.98 12.41 2.84
C ALA A 18 2.73 12.24 3.72
N LEU A 19 1.71 11.52 3.22
CA LEU A 19 0.52 11.18 4.00
C LEU A 19 0.82 10.17 5.12
N LEU A 20 1.72 9.21 4.92
CA LEU A 20 2.19 8.33 6.00
C LEU A 20 2.91 9.13 7.09
N TYR A 21 3.77 10.06 6.70
CA TYR A 21 4.43 10.96 7.63
C TYR A 21 3.42 11.82 8.40
N LEU A 22 2.39 12.34 7.72
CA LEU A 22 1.31 13.08 8.36
C LEU A 22 0.57 12.22 9.40
N SER A 23 0.35 10.92 9.11
CA SER A 23 -0.24 9.98 10.08
C SER A 23 0.64 9.86 11.34
N ILE A 24 1.97 9.75 11.20
CA ILE A 24 2.90 9.76 12.34
C ILE A 24 2.76 11.07 13.14
N PHE A 25 2.84 12.20 12.45
CA PHE A 25 2.78 13.52 13.06
C PHE A 25 1.48 13.69 13.87
N LEU A 26 0.34 13.33 13.29
CA LEU A 26 -0.95 13.41 13.96
C LEU A 26 -1.06 12.43 15.12
N SER A 27 -0.50 11.23 15.01
CA SER A 27 -0.51 10.24 16.10
C SER A 27 0.24 10.72 17.35
N ASN A 28 1.34 11.45 17.14
CA ASN A 28 2.15 11.99 18.21
C ASN A 28 1.53 13.24 18.86
N ASN A 29 0.82 14.07 18.08
CA ASN A 29 0.24 15.32 18.57
C ASN A 29 -1.21 15.19 19.08
N LEU A 30 -1.99 14.22 18.58
CA LEU A 30 -3.37 14.02 19.00
C LEU A 30 -3.47 12.93 20.07
N LYS A 31 -4.17 13.23 21.17
CA LYS A 31 -4.50 12.21 22.19
C LYS A 31 -5.60 11.30 21.65
N TYR A 32 -5.31 10.00 21.62
CA TYR A 32 -6.28 8.99 21.22
C TYR A 32 -6.91 8.45 22.50
N ASN A 33 -8.21 8.69 22.66
CA ASN A 33 -8.95 8.36 23.88
C ASN A 33 -9.75 7.05 23.75
N GLY A 34 -9.43 6.20 22.76
CA GLY A 34 -10.16 4.95 22.50
C GLY A 34 -11.42 5.09 21.63
N HIS A 35 -11.87 6.31 21.31
CA HIS A 35 -13.01 6.54 20.43
C HIS A 35 -12.61 6.59 18.96
N PHE A 36 -13.36 5.89 18.10
CA PHE A 36 -13.11 5.82 16.66
C PHE A 36 -13.02 7.20 15.99
N ILE A 37 -13.90 8.15 16.37
CA ILE A 37 -13.90 9.52 15.82
C ILE A 37 -12.56 10.21 16.06
N SER A 38 -11.94 9.98 17.23
CA SER A 38 -10.62 10.54 17.56
C SER A 38 -9.45 9.85 16.84
N ALA A 39 -9.66 8.65 16.30
CA ALA A 39 -8.68 7.96 15.45
C ALA A 39 -8.73 8.38 13.98
N LEU A 40 -9.87 8.90 13.50
CA LEU A 40 -10.05 9.25 12.08
C LEU A 40 -8.96 10.17 11.52
N PRO A 41 -8.55 11.26 12.19
CA PRO A 41 -7.49 12.12 11.67
C PRO A 41 -6.15 11.39 11.52
N ILE A 42 -5.89 10.37 12.32
CA ILE A 42 -4.65 9.57 12.28
C ILE A 42 -4.72 8.52 11.17
N VAL A 43 -5.87 7.85 11.03
CA VAL A 43 -6.06 6.71 10.12
C VAL A 43 -6.35 7.15 8.69
N LEU A 44 -7.07 8.27 8.48
CA LEU A 44 -7.42 8.75 7.15
C LEU A 44 -6.20 9.00 6.25
N PRO A 45 -5.12 9.70 6.69
CA PRO A 45 -3.91 9.84 5.89
C PRO A 45 -3.29 8.49 5.49
N LEU A 46 -3.36 7.49 6.38
CA LEU A 46 -2.92 6.13 6.12
C LEU A 46 -3.72 5.49 4.97
N VAL A 47 -5.05 5.64 4.98
CA VAL A 47 -5.92 5.12 3.91
C VAL A 47 -5.68 5.82 2.58
N PHE A 48 -5.57 7.15 2.58
CA PHE A 48 -5.27 7.91 1.37
C PHE A 48 -3.87 7.62 0.84
N SER A 49 -2.90 7.35 1.71
CA SER A 49 -1.56 6.91 1.30
C SER A 49 -1.63 5.61 0.49
N MET A 50 -2.38 4.61 0.95
CA MET A 50 -2.57 3.36 0.22
C MET A 50 -3.15 3.61 -1.18
N ALA A 51 -4.14 4.50 -1.29
CA ALA A 51 -4.73 4.85 -2.58
C ALA A 51 -3.71 5.55 -3.50
N PHE A 52 -2.94 6.50 -2.99
CA PHE A 52 -1.90 7.21 -3.73
C PHE A 52 -0.80 6.27 -4.24
N ILE A 53 -0.29 5.40 -3.36
CA ILE A 53 0.70 4.37 -3.73
C ILE A 53 0.11 3.41 -4.77
N GLY A 54 -1.16 3.01 -4.61
CA GLY A 54 -1.84 2.15 -5.57
C GLY A 54 -1.93 2.77 -6.95
N VAL A 55 -2.33 4.04 -7.03
CA VAL A 55 -2.38 4.81 -8.29
C VAL A 55 -0.97 4.93 -8.90
N ALA A 56 0.05 5.20 -8.09
CA ALA A 56 1.43 5.27 -8.56
C ALA A 56 1.85 3.98 -9.27
N VAL A 57 1.63 2.81 -8.65
CA VAL A 57 1.96 1.51 -9.25
C VAL A 57 1.18 1.27 -10.54
N ILE A 58 -0.12 1.57 -10.56
CA ILE A 58 -0.95 1.38 -11.75
C ILE A 58 -0.46 2.22 -12.93
N LEU A 59 0.07 3.42 -12.70
CA LEU A 59 0.55 4.34 -13.73
C LEU A 59 1.82 3.86 -14.45
N ILE A 60 2.71 3.14 -13.76
CA ILE A 60 3.96 2.62 -14.35
C ILE A 60 3.79 1.25 -15.01
N MET A 61 2.72 0.53 -14.70
CA MET A 61 2.44 -0.77 -15.32
C MET A 61 1.86 -0.62 -16.72
N GLU A 62 2.30 -1.50 -17.62
CA GLU A 62 1.78 -1.56 -18.98
C GLU A 62 0.28 -1.87 -18.97
N LYS A 63 -0.49 -1.15 -19.79
CA LYS A 63 -1.95 -1.34 -19.91
C LYS A 63 -2.31 -2.76 -20.36
N ASP A 64 -1.43 -3.39 -21.13
CA ASP A 64 -1.65 -4.72 -21.71
C ASP A 64 -1.42 -5.86 -20.71
N SER A 65 -0.90 -5.55 -19.52
CA SER A 65 -0.77 -6.54 -18.46
C SER A 65 -2.13 -6.96 -17.90
N PRO A 66 -2.36 -8.26 -17.63
CA PRO A 66 -3.62 -8.74 -17.05
C PRO A 66 -3.99 -8.02 -15.76
N TRP A 67 -5.27 -7.72 -15.55
CA TRP A 67 -5.74 -6.96 -14.40
C TRP A 67 -5.37 -7.58 -13.04
N LEU A 68 -5.45 -8.92 -12.93
CA LEU A 68 -5.01 -9.67 -11.74
C LEU A 68 -3.52 -9.48 -11.44
N PHE A 69 -2.68 -9.31 -12.46
CA PHE A 69 -1.27 -9.00 -12.30
C PHE A 69 -1.08 -7.62 -11.70
N ARG A 70 -1.74 -6.65 -12.33
CA ARG A 70 -1.60 -5.23 -11.99
C ARG A 70 -2.05 -4.98 -10.56
N THR A 71 -3.19 -5.54 -10.18
CA THR A 71 -3.72 -5.46 -8.82
C THR A 71 -2.93 -6.31 -7.83
N GLY A 72 -2.30 -7.41 -8.26
CA GLY A 72 -1.37 -8.20 -7.45
C GLY A 72 -0.11 -7.41 -7.09
N ILE A 73 0.56 -6.82 -8.08
CA ILE A 73 1.74 -5.96 -7.87
C ILE A 73 1.38 -4.71 -7.07
N MET A 74 0.24 -4.06 -7.36
CA MET A 74 -0.27 -2.94 -6.58
C MET A 74 -0.41 -3.30 -5.09
N SER A 75 -1.09 -4.42 -4.79
CA SER A 75 -1.24 -4.91 -3.42
C SER A 75 0.10 -5.27 -2.79
N LEU A 76 1.04 -5.84 -3.54
CA LEU A 76 2.36 -6.19 -3.03
C LEU A 76 3.15 -4.95 -2.60
N VAL A 77 3.18 -3.91 -3.45
CA VAL A 77 3.89 -2.66 -3.16
C VAL A 77 3.28 -1.95 -1.95
N ILE A 78 1.94 -1.83 -1.90
CA ILE A 78 1.25 -1.27 -0.73
C ILE A 78 1.61 -2.08 0.53
N GLY A 79 1.58 -3.42 0.44
CA GLY A 79 1.88 -4.30 1.55
C GLY A 79 3.29 -4.14 2.09
N ILE A 80 4.31 -4.12 1.21
CA ILE A 80 5.71 -3.92 1.58
C ILE A 80 5.90 -2.53 2.21
N THR A 81 5.33 -1.47 1.61
CA THR A 81 5.46 -0.11 2.13
C THR A 81 4.85 0.01 3.52
N LEU A 82 3.64 -0.53 3.74
CA LEU A 82 2.98 -0.52 5.05
C LEU A 82 3.70 -1.38 6.08
N PHE A 83 4.24 -2.53 5.67
CA PHE A 83 5.00 -3.41 6.56
C PHE A 83 6.27 -2.71 7.07
N LEU A 84 7.06 -2.13 6.17
CA LEU A 84 8.25 -1.36 6.53
C LEU A 84 7.90 -0.12 7.35
N PHE A 85 6.82 0.58 6.99
CA PHE A 85 6.32 1.71 7.75
C PHE A 85 5.89 1.32 9.18
N GLY A 86 5.22 0.18 9.34
CA GLY A 86 4.87 -0.37 10.66
C GLY A 86 6.11 -0.62 11.52
N ILE A 87 7.16 -1.22 10.94
CA ILE A 87 8.44 -1.43 11.65
C ILE A 87 9.09 -0.09 12.03
N LEU A 88 9.17 0.85 11.09
CA LEU A 88 9.76 2.17 11.33
C LEU A 88 9.04 2.93 12.45
N THR A 89 7.70 2.94 12.42
CA THR A 89 6.88 3.64 13.41
C THR A 89 6.95 2.99 14.79
N PHE A 90 7.13 1.66 14.86
CA PHE A 90 7.44 0.96 16.11
C PHE A 90 8.78 1.44 16.69
N TYR A 91 9.84 1.50 15.87
CA TYR A 91 11.15 2.01 16.31
C TYR A 91 11.11 3.49 16.75
N MET A 92 10.24 4.30 16.15
CA MET A 92 10.05 5.71 16.51
C MET A 92 9.17 5.91 17.77
N GLY A 93 8.68 4.85 18.40
CA GLY A 93 7.83 4.95 19.60
C GLY A 93 6.44 5.53 19.33
N VAL A 94 5.95 5.46 18.10
CA VAL A 94 4.60 5.94 17.72
C VAL A 94 3.54 5.05 18.37
N LYS A 95 2.33 5.58 18.58
CA LYS A 95 1.23 4.82 19.20
C LYS A 95 0.90 3.53 18.44
N SER A 96 0.51 2.51 19.19
CA SER A 96 0.20 1.16 18.70
C SER A 96 -0.80 1.11 17.56
N LEU A 97 -1.78 2.01 17.56
CA LEU A 97 -2.76 2.12 16.49
C LEU A 97 -2.11 2.24 15.10
N VAL A 98 -1.04 3.03 14.97
CA VAL A 98 -0.39 3.30 13.69
C VAL A 98 0.55 2.17 13.30
N TRP A 99 1.46 1.77 14.20
CA TRP A 99 2.45 0.75 13.85
C TRP A 99 1.80 -0.62 13.69
N ALA A 100 0.94 -1.03 14.63
CA ALA A 100 0.33 -2.37 14.59
C ALA A 100 -0.69 -2.48 13.46
N GLY A 101 -1.48 -1.42 13.24
CA GLY A 101 -2.42 -1.34 12.12
C GLY A 101 -1.72 -1.45 10.77
N SER A 102 -0.64 -0.69 10.58
CA SER A 102 0.13 -0.71 9.33
C SER A 102 0.85 -2.05 9.11
N PHE A 103 1.42 -2.61 10.18
CA PHE A 103 2.09 -3.91 10.12
C PHE A 103 1.13 -5.04 9.74
N ALA A 104 -0.02 -5.14 10.42
CA ALA A 104 -1.02 -6.16 10.16
C ALA A 104 -1.63 -6.02 8.76
N LEU A 105 -1.99 -4.79 8.34
CA LEU A 105 -2.47 -4.55 6.98
C LEU A 105 -1.39 -4.88 5.94
N GLY A 106 -0.14 -4.53 6.20
CA GLY A 106 1.00 -4.85 5.34
C GLY A 106 1.09 -6.35 5.06
N ILE A 107 1.02 -7.18 6.10
CA ILE A 107 1.01 -8.65 5.97
C ILE A 107 -0.18 -9.13 5.15
N LEU A 108 -1.40 -8.64 5.44
CA LEU A 108 -2.60 -9.03 4.70
C LEU A 108 -2.52 -8.69 3.21
N PHE A 109 -1.98 -7.51 2.87
CA PHE A 109 -1.76 -7.11 1.48
C PHE A 109 -0.72 -7.97 0.77
N ILE A 110 0.38 -8.34 1.45
CA ILE A 110 1.39 -9.24 0.90
C ILE A 110 0.79 -10.62 0.62
N LEU A 111 0.06 -11.20 1.58
CA LEU A 111 -0.60 -12.50 1.40
C LEU A 111 -1.63 -12.45 0.27
N GLY A 112 -2.46 -11.42 0.23
CA GLY A 112 -3.43 -11.21 -0.86
C GLY A 112 -2.77 -11.05 -2.23
N ALA A 113 -1.63 -10.36 -2.29
CA ALA A 113 -0.84 -10.24 -3.51
C ALA A 113 -0.27 -11.58 -3.97
N MET A 114 0.31 -12.36 -3.05
CA MET A 114 0.81 -13.70 -3.35
C MET A 114 -0.28 -14.58 -3.96
N VAL A 115 -1.46 -14.66 -3.33
CA VAL A 115 -2.60 -15.43 -3.84
C VAL A 115 -2.98 -15.01 -5.26
N ARG A 116 -3.11 -13.70 -5.54
CA ARG A 116 -3.45 -13.19 -6.88
C ARG A 116 -2.41 -13.54 -7.93
N LEU A 117 -1.13 -13.39 -7.59
CA LEU A 117 -0.01 -13.69 -8.49
C LEU A 117 0.09 -15.21 -8.75
N PHE A 118 -0.13 -16.04 -7.74
CA PHE A 118 -0.18 -17.50 -7.90
C PHE A 118 -1.34 -17.95 -8.79
N ILE A 119 -2.55 -17.43 -8.57
CA ILE A 119 -3.72 -17.73 -9.42
C ILE A 119 -3.42 -17.39 -10.86
N GLN A 120 -2.81 -16.23 -11.12
CA GLN A 120 -2.45 -15.84 -12.47
C GLN A 120 -1.33 -16.69 -13.09
N GLY A 121 -0.30 -17.03 -12.31
CA GLY A 121 0.74 -17.97 -12.71
C GLY A 121 0.17 -19.32 -13.11
N GLY A 122 -0.77 -19.84 -12.30
CA GLY A 122 -1.52 -21.06 -12.58
C GLY A 122 -2.38 -20.96 -13.86
N LEU A 123 -3.09 -19.86 -14.05
CA LEU A 123 -3.88 -19.61 -15.27
C LEU A 123 -3.01 -19.58 -16.54
N ARG A 124 -1.82 -18.96 -16.46
CA ARG A 124 -0.86 -18.95 -17.58
C ARG A 124 -0.32 -20.35 -17.88
N ALA A 125 0.04 -21.12 -16.84
CA ALA A 125 0.53 -22.49 -17.00
C ALA A 125 -0.53 -23.43 -17.59
N TYR A 126 -1.78 -23.34 -17.11
CA TYR A 126 -2.91 -24.11 -17.65
C TYR A 126 -3.16 -23.82 -19.13
N ARG A 127 -3.16 -22.54 -19.51
CA ARG A 127 -3.35 -22.14 -20.91
C ARG A 127 -2.21 -22.62 -21.82
N LYS A 128 -0.98 -22.65 -21.32
CA LYS A 128 0.19 -23.19 -22.06
C LYS A 128 0.15 -24.71 -22.20
N SER A 129 -0.47 -25.44 -21.27
CA SER A 129 -0.61 -26.90 -21.34
C SER A 129 -1.70 -27.36 -22.30
N ARG A 130 -2.71 -26.52 -22.54
CA ARG A 130 -3.87 -26.82 -23.40
C ARG A 130 -3.66 -26.49 -24.90
N ASN A 131 -2.71 -25.62 -25.21
CA ASN A 131 -2.31 -25.23 -26.57
C ASN A 131 -1.00 -25.91 -26.96
#